data_AF-A0A1V4RZU8-F1
#
_entry.id   AF-A0A1V4RZU8-F1
#
_cell.length_a   1.000
_cell.length_b   1.000
_cell.length_c   1.000
_cell.angle_alpha   90.00
_cell.angle_beta   90.00
_cell.angle_gamma   90.00
#
_symmetry.space_group_name_H-M   'P 1'
#
loop_
_entity.id
_entity.type
_entity.pdbx_description
1 polymer ?
#
loop_
_entity_poly.entity_id
_entity_poly.type
_entity_poly.pdbx_seq_one_letter_code
_entity_poly.pdbx_strand_id
1 'polypeptide(L)' 'FKIILVSKDITREVGEKMGFIYAEHLKEAFDLSATICPPNPEVHIIPSGGVILPVAFSL' A
#
# COMPACT_ATOMS: atom_id res chain seq x y z
N PHE A 1 1.16 10.28 -3.56
CA PHE A 1 1.30 9.08 -2.71
C PHE A 1 1.84 7.94 -3.57
N LYS A 2 2.75 7.12 -3.05
CA LYS A 2 3.13 5.87 -3.73
C LYS A 2 2.23 4.77 -3.18
N ILE A 3 1.69 3.94 -4.07
CA ILE A 3 0.78 2.85 -3.69
C ILE A 3 1.47 1.55 -4.06
N ILE A 4 1.64 0.67 -3.08
CA ILE A 4 2.13 -0.69 -3.28
C ILE A 4 0.92 -1.61 -3.33
N LEU A 5 0.72 -2.32 -4.44
CA LEU A 5 -0.36 -3.25 -4.67
C LEU A 5 0.11 -4.67 -4.39
N VAL A 6 -0.62 -5.38 -3.53
CA VAL A 6 -0.50 -6.82 -3.32
C VAL A 6 -1.80 -7.47 -3.78
N SER A 7 -1.76 -8.25 -4.86
CA SER A 7 -2.94 -8.88 -5.43
C SER A 7 -2.58 -10.23 -6.07
N LYS A 8 -3.55 -11.16 -6.10
CA LYS A 8 -3.50 -12.35 -6.95
C LYS A 8 -4.43 -12.25 -8.17
N ASP A 9 -5.35 -11.29 -8.15
CA ASP A 9 -6.36 -11.09 -9.18
C ASP A 9 -5.90 -10.11 -10.26
N ILE A 10 -5.00 -9.19 -9.90
CA ILE A 10 -4.37 -8.23 -10.81
C ILE A 10 -2.94 -8.67 -11.03
N THR A 11 -2.53 -8.85 -12.29
CA THR A 11 -1.15 -9.22 -12.61
C THR A 11 -0.20 -8.04 -12.41
N ARG A 12 1.10 -8.34 -12.19
CA ARG A 12 2.16 -7.34 -12.09
C ARG A 12 2.14 -6.33 -13.24
N GLU A 13 2.11 -6.81 -14.47
CA GLU A 13 2.13 -5.96 -15.67
C GLU A 13 0.94 -4.98 -15.69
N VAL A 14 -0.27 -5.45 -15.34
CA VAL A 14 -1.46 -4.60 -15.30
C VAL A 14 -1.37 -3.59 -14.16
N GLY A 15 -0.95 -4.02 -12.96
CA GLY A 15 -0.78 -3.15 -11.81
C GLY A 15 0.24 -2.03 -12.05
N GLU A 16 1.39 -2.37 -12.64
CA GLU A 16 2.45 -1.41 -12.97
C GLU A 16 2.00 -0.41 -14.06
N LYS A 17 1.25 -0.87 -15.08
CA LYS A 17 0.63 0.02 -16.08
C LYS A 17 -0.38 1.01 -15.47
N MET A 18 -1.02 0.65 -14.35
CA MET A 18 -1.92 1.52 -13.59
C MET A 18 -1.16 2.50 -12.67
N GLY A 19 0.17 2.43 -12.62
CA GLY A 19 1.01 3.31 -11.78
C GLY A 19 1.23 2.79 -10.36
N PHE A 20 0.86 1.53 -10.07
CA PHE A 20 1.17 0.89 -8.80
C PHE A 20 2.61 0.35 -8.79
N ILE A 21 3.22 0.33 -7.60
CA ILE A 21 4.37 -0.54 -7.34
C ILE A 21 3.82 -1.91 -6.98
N TYR A 22 4.26 -2.97 -7.63
CA TYR A 22 3.70 -4.31 -7.40
C TYR A 22 4.54 -5.13 -6.42
N ALA A 23 3.87 -5.88 -5.55
CA ALA A 23 4.46 -6.86 -4.63
C ALA A 23 3.64 -8.16 -4.63
N GLU A 24 4.29 -9.32 -4.60
CA GLU A 24 3.65 -10.64 -4.59
C GLU A 24 3.00 -10.96 -3.24
N HIS A 25 3.55 -10.42 -2.15
CA HIS A 25 3.08 -10.65 -0.80
C HIS A 25 3.38 -9.50 0.16
N LEU A 26 2.69 -9.47 1.30
CA LEU A 26 2.81 -8.38 2.29
C LEU A 26 4.26 -8.10 2.72
N LYS A 27 5.10 -9.14 2.89
CA LYS A 27 6.50 -8.93 3.28
C LYS A 27 7.29 -8.11 2.25
N GLU A 28 7.13 -8.40 0.96
CA GLU A 28 7.79 -7.64 -0.11
C GLU A 28 7.25 -6.21 -0.16
N ALA A 29 5.95 -6.02 0.09
CA ALA A 29 5.39 -4.67 0.18
C ALA A 29 6.01 -3.85 1.33
N PHE A 30 6.23 -4.46 2.50
CA PHE A 30 6.93 -3.80 3.59
C PHE A 30 8.40 -3.51 3.24
N ASP A 31 9.11 -4.46 2.64
CA ASP A 31 10.51 -4.29 2.24
C ASP A 31 10.65 -3.15 1.20
N LEU A 32 9.75 -3.08 0.21
CA LEU A 32 9.68 -1.99 -0.75
C LEU A 32 9.36 -0.65 -0.06
N SER A 33 8.43 -0.63 0.88
CA SER A 33 8.08 0.59 1.62
C SER A 33 9.27 1.14 2.41
N ALA A 34 10.14 0.29 2.95
CA ALA A 34 11.34 0.71 3.69
C ALA A 34 12.37 1.42 2.80
N THR A 35 12.35 1.18 1.48
CA THR A 35 13.20 1.91 0.51
C THR A 35 12.65 3.28 0.15
N ILE A 36 11.38 3.55 0.47
CA ILE A 36 10.61 4.74 0.06
C ILE A 36 10.41 5.69 1.24
N CYS A 37 10.10 5.15 2.41
CA CYS A 37 9.74 5.90 3.60
C CYS A 37 10.99 6.32 4.40
N PRO A 38 10.91 7.40 5.20
CA PRO A 38 11.95 7.73 6.17
C PRO A 38 12.07 6.61 7.23
N PRO A 39 13.21 6.52 7.94
CA PRO A 39 13.38 5.59 9.05
C PRO A 39 12.31 5.75 10.13
N ASN A 40 11.85 4.63 10.71
CA ASN A 40 10.83 4.57 11.77
C ASN A 40 9.52 5.32 11.43
N PRO A 41 8.83 4.97 10.32
CA PRO A 41 7.57 5.61 9.98
C PRO A 41 6.48 5.27 10.99
N GLU A 42 5.57 6.21 11.24
CA GLU A 42 4.29 5.90 11.88
C GLU A 42 3.44 5.07 10.91
N VAL A 43 2.89 3.94 11.39
CA VAL A 43 2.13 3.01 10.57
C VAL A 43 0.71 2.87 11.10
N HIS A 44 -0.25 3.15 10.24
CA HIS A 44 -1.66 2.87 10.49
C HIS A 44 -2.07 1.60 9.74
N ILE A 45 -2.63 0.62 10.47
CA ILE A 45 -3.13 -0.62 9.89
C ILE A 45 -4.66 -0.56 9.88
N ILE A 46 -5.25 -0.73 8.69
CA ILE A 46 -6.71 -0.78 8.50
C ILE A 46 -7.06 -2.15 7.90
N PRO A 47 -7.42 -3.15 8.71
CA PRO A 47 -7.66 -4.52 8.24
C PRO A 47 -8.82 -4.67 7.25
N SER A 48 -9.79 -3.75 7.25
CA SER A 48 -10.98 -3.79 6.38
C SER A 48 -11.30 -2.41 5.80
N GLY A 49 -10.37 -1.90 4.98
CA GLY A 49 -10.47 -0.55 4.40
C GLY A 49 -11.72 -0.27 3.55
N GLY A 50 -12.41 -1.31 3.05
CA GLY A 50 -13.66 -1.17 2.30
C GLY A 50 -14.91 -0.96 3.16
N VAL A 51 -14.83 -1.13 4.49
CA VAL A 51 -15.97 -1.04 5.42
C VAL A 51 -15.85 0.17 6.35
N ILE A 52 -14.64 0.68 6.55
CA ILE A 52 -14.37 1.80 7.45
C ILE A 52 -14.44 3.09 6.65
N LEU A 53 -15.26 4.05 7.09
CA LEU A 53 -15.26 5.42 6.58
C LEU A 53 -14.29 6.26 7.44
N PRO A 54 -13.14 6.69 6.90
CA PRO A 54 -12.23 7.56 7.65
C PRO A 54 -12.88 8.93 7.81
N VAL A 55 -13.01 9.41 9.03
CA VAL A 55 -13.40 10.80 9.29
C VAL A 55 -12.15 11.68 9.24
N ALA A 56 -12.12 12.62 8.31
CA ALA A 56 -11.10 13.66 8.32
C ALA A 56 -11.49 14.70 9.37
N PHE A 57 -10.85 14.66 10.55
CA PHE A 57 -10.90 15.78 11.48
C PHE A 57 -9.92 16.85 10.97
N SER A 58 -10.44 17.94 10.41
CA SER A 58 -9.64 19.15 10.17
C SER A 58 -9.71 20.01 11.43
N LEU A 59 -8.56 20.27 12.06
CA LEU A 59 -8.39 21.34 13.05
C LEU A 59 -7.97 22.63 12.36
#